data_AF-A0AAW1HKE6-F1
#
_entry.id   AF-A0AAW1HKE6-F1
#
_cell.length_a   1.000
_cell.length_b   1.000
_cell.length_c   1.000
_cell.angle_alpha   90.00
_cell.angle_beta   90.00
_cell.angle_gamma   90.00
#
_symmetry.space_group_name_H-M   'P 1'
#
loop_
_entity.id
_entity.type
_entity.pdbx_description
1 polymer ?
#
loop_
_entity_poly.entity_id
_entity_poly.type
_entity_poly.pdbx_seq_one_letter_code
_entity_poly.pdbx_strand_id
1 'polypeptide(L)'
;MVVESQRTAAQYYHDGNGVVPADTGHARLHELGYKQELKRDLSVVSNFAISFSIISVLTGITTLYNTGLQYGGPAVMVYGWFIAGLFTMFVGSSMAEICSSYPTSGGLYYWSAMLAGPSWAPFASWITGWFNIVGQWAVTTSVDFSLAQLVQVIILLSTGGKNGGGYQASKYVVIGLHGGILLLHAILNSLPISWLSSFGQLAAAWNVAGVFVLMILIPLVAKEKASAKFVFTHFNTDNGDGINSRVYMFLIGLLMSQYTLTGYDASAHMVWSSVVNTFLRLYLYQNYNEHIGHKRTEFIIITFSSNGRVITTYKKLSPRCT
;
A
#
# COMPACT_ATOMS: atom_id res chain seq x y z
N MET A 1 3.83 -27.21 -33.40
CA MET A 1 3.57 -28.37 -32.52
C MET A 1 4.23 -28.25 -31.15
N VAL A 2 5.53 -27.94 -31.04
CA VAL A 2 6.21 -27.77 -29.72
C VAL A 2 5.70 -26.55 -28.93
N VAL A 3 5.35 -25.44 -29.61
CA VAL A 3 4.80 -24.23 -28.97
C VAL A 3 3.35 -24.45 -28.46
N GLU A 4 2.56 -25.27 -29.15
CA GLU A 4 1.20 -25.64 -28.72
C GLU A 4 1.24 -26.54 -27.47
N SER A 5 2.20 -27.46 -27.42
CA SER A 5 2.44 -28.37 -26.29
C SER A 5 2.81 -27.59 -25.01
N GLN A 6 3.65 -26.55 -25.11
CA GLN A 6 3.99 -25.71 -23.96
C GLN A 6 2.84 -24.81 -23.49
N ARG A 7 1.99 -24.32 -24.40
CA ARG A 7 0.77 -23.57 -24.05
C ARG A 7 -0.25 -24.43 -23.31
N THR A 8 -0.35 -25.72 -23.66
CA THR A 8 -1.27 -26.66 -23.00
C THR A 8 -0.74 -27.07 -21.63
N ALA A 9 0.58 -27.21 -21.48
CA ALA A 9 1.24 -27.46 -20.19
C ALA A 9 1.15 -26.27 -19.21
N ALA A 10 1.09 -25.03 -19.71
CA ALA A 10 0.92 -23.84 -18.87
C ALA A 10 -0.49 -23.72 -18.25
N GLN A 11 -1.48 -24.44 -18.78
CA GLN A 11 -2.87 -24.43 -18.28
C GLN A 11 -3.13 -25.41 -17.14
N TYR A 12 -2.20 -26.32 -16.85
CA TYR A 12 -2.39 -27.38 -15.88
C TYR A 12 -1.08 -27.71 -15.17
N TYR A 13 -1.04 -27.66 -13.85
CA TYR A 13 0.12 -28.06 -13.07
C TYR A 13 -0.19 -29.28 -12.20
N HIS A 14 0.80 -30.15 -12.03
CA HIS A 14 0.72 -31.32 -11.17
C HIS A 14 1.12 -30.94 -9.74
N ASP A 15 0.13 -30.70 -8.88
CA ASP A 15 0.33 -30.89 -7.45
C ASP A 15 0.35 -32.41 -7.20
N GLY A 16 1.08 -32.92 -6.21
CA GLY A 16 1.28 -34.36 -5.97
C GLY A 16 0.01 -35.21 -5.78
N ASN A 17 -1.18 -34.59 -5.87
CA ASN A 17 -2.51 -35.19 -5.79
C ASN A 17 -3.37 -35.05 -7.06
N GLY A 18 -2.87 -34.52 -8.19
CA GLY A 18 -3.62 -34.48 -9.46
C GLY A 18 -3.35 -33.26 -10.36
N VAL A 19 -4.04 -33.22 -11.50
CA VAL A 19 -3.97 -32.14 -12.51
C VAL A 19 -4.93 -31.02 -12.13
N VAL A 20 -4.40 -29.87 -11.69
CA VAL A 20 -5.21 -28.71 -11.30
C VAL A 20 -5.11 -27.64 -12.40
N PRO A 21 -6.23 -26.98 -12.81
CA PRO A 21 -6.17 -25.85 -13.72
C PRO A 21 -5.26 -24.75 -13.15
N ALA A 22 -4.24 -24.35 -13.91
CA ALA A 22 -3.34 -23.28 -13.54
C ALA A 22 -4.11 -21.96 -13.51
N ASP A 23 -4.02 -21.23 -12.40
CA ASP A 23 -4.48 -19.85 -12.34
C ASP A 23 -3.71 -18.99 -13.37
N THR A 24 -4.34 -17.93 -13.87
CA THR A 24 -3.75 -16.98 -14.81
C THR A 24 -2.37 -16.47 -14.39
N GLY A 25 -2.15 -16.26 -13.09
CA GLY A 25 -0.84 -15.90 -12.53
C GLY A 25 0.20 -17.02 -12.62
N HIS A 26 -0.19 -18.29 -12.44
CA HIS A 26 0.70 -19.44 -12.63
C HIS A 26 1.11 -19.60 -14.10
N ALA A 27 0.14 -19.50 -15.01
CA ALA A 27 0.41 -19.59 -16.45
C ALA A 27 1.39 -18.48 -16.88
N ARG A 28 1.20 -17.26 -16.39
CA ARG A 28 2.09 -16.12 -16.67
C ARG A 28 3.48 -16.27 -16.06
N LEU A 29 3.60 -16.77 -14.83
CA LEU A 29 4.89 -17.07 -14.19
C LEU A 29 5.69 -18.09 -15.00
N HIS A 30 5.01 -19.13 -15.49
CA HIS A 30 5.62 -20.16 -16.31
C HIS A 30 6.05 -19.63 -17.68
N GLU A 31 5.28 -18.73 -18.30
CA GLU A 31 5.70 -18.00 -19.51
C GLU A 31 6.96 -17.15 -19.30
N LEU A 32 7.14 -16.61 -18.09
CA LEU A 32 8.33 -15.84 -17.70
C LEU A 32 9.52 -16.73 -17.32
N GLY A 33 9.37 -18.06 -17.36
CA GLY A 33 10.43 -19.02 -17.04
C GLY A 33 10.66 -19.26 -15.55
N TYR A 34 9.75 -18.79 -14.67
CA TYR A 34 9.85 -18.99 -13.22
C TYR A 34 8.99 -20.16 -12.75
N LYS A 35 9.60 -21.09 -12.00
CA LYS A 35 8.89 -22.16 -11.30
C LYS A 35 8.34 -21.63 -9.98
N GLN A 36 7.08 -21.93 -9.69
CA GLN A 36 6.43 -21.54 -8.44
C GLN A 36 6.84 -22.48 -7.31
N GLU A 37 7.68 -22.00 -6.37
CA GLU A 37 8.28 -22.84 -5.32
C GLU A 37 7.62 -22.70 -3.93
N LEU A 38 6.95 -21.59 -3.61
CA LEU A 38 6.18 -21.43 -2.36
C LEU A 38 4.68 -21.78 -2.58
N LYS A 39 3.97 -22.15 -1.52
CA LYS A 39 2.53 -22.37 -1.55
C LYS A 39 1.79 -21.04 -1.39
N ARG A 40 0.74 -20.82 -2.18
CA ARG A 40 -0.17 -19.67 -2.05
C ARG A 40 -1.11 -19.91 -0.86
N ASP A 41 -0.59 -19.73 0.36
CA ASP A 41 -1.33 -20.03 1.59
C ASP A 41 -2.18 -18.84 2.09
N LEU A 42 -2.05 -17.66 1.48
CA LEU A 42 -2.81 -16.46 1.86
C LEU A 42 -4.05 -16.30 0.96
N SER A 43 -5.23 -16.32 1.58
CA SER A 43 -6.49 -16.01 0.88
C SER A 43 -6.54 -14.55 0.45
N VAL A 44 -7.33 -14.22 -0.58
CA VAL A 44 -7.52 -12.82 -1.04
C VAL A 44 -8.02 -11.92 0.10
N VAL A 45 -8.89 -12.45 0.96
CA VAL A 45 -9.41 -11.74 2.14
C VAL A 45 -8.30 -11.51 3.16
N SER A 46 -7.43 -12.50 3.39
CA SER A 46 -6.26 -12.35 4.27
C SER A 46 -5.28 -11.32 3.71
N ASN A 47 -5.01 -11.33 2.40
CA ASN A 47 -4.15 -10.34 1.75
C ASN A 47 -4.72 -8.92 1.84
N PHE A 48 -6.03 -8.76 1.63
CA PHE A 48 -6.72 -7.49 1.81
C PHE A 48 -6.68 -7.04 3.27
N ALA A 49 -6.96 -7.94 4.21
CA ALA A 49 -6.93 -7.64 5.64
C ALA A 49 -5.52 -7.22 6.10
N ILE A 50 -4.47 -7.90 5.63
CA ILE A 50 -3.09 -7.51 5.92
C ILE A 50 -2.78 -6.14 5.32
N SER A 51 -3.09 -5.91 4.03
CA SER A 51 -2.87 -4.60 3.39
C SER A 51 -3.63 -3.48 4.09
N PHE A 52 -4.89 -3.71 4.47
CA PHE A 52 -5.71 -2.78 5.22
C PHE A 52 -5.18 -2.56 6.65
N SER A 53 -4.67 -3.61 7.31
CA SER A 53 -4.06 -3.48 8.63
C SER A 53 -2.78 -2.66 8.62
N ILE A 54 -2.02 -2.73 7.51
CA ILE A 54 -0.80 -1.91 7.29
C ILE A 54 -1.20 -0.44 7.11
N ILE A 55 -2.24 -0.17 6.32
CA ILE A 55 -2.83 1.16 6.17
C ILE A 55 -3.72 1.46 7.39
N SER A 56 -3.09 1.68 8.55
CA SER A 56 -3.79 1.99 9.80
C SER A 56 -4.19 3.46 9.87
N VAL A 57 -5.47 3.73 9.60
CA VAL A 57 -6.05 5.09 9.68
C VAL A 57 -5.92 5.68 11.08
N LEU A 58 -6.14 4.87 12.11
CA LEU A 58 -6.06 5.30 13.50
C LEU A 58 -4.65 5.77 13.86
N THR A 59 -3.63 4.98 13.51
CA THR A 59 -2.24 5.30 13.83
C THR A 59 -1.78 6.55 13.08
N GLY A 60 -2.08 6.64 11.79
CA GLY A 60 -1.66 7.78 10.97
C GLY A 60 -2.27 9.10 11.43
N ILE A 61 -3.57 9.11 11.72
CA ILE A 61 -4.27 10.30 12.22
C ILE A 61 -3.73 10.70 13.58
N THR A 62 -3.69 9.79 14.54
CA THR A 62 -3.36 10.13 15.94
C THR A 62 -1.92 10.63 16.09
N THR A 63 -0.99 10.08 15.32
CA THR A 63 0.43 10.47 15.37
C THR A 63 0.66 11.88 14.84
N LEU A 64 0.03 12.22 13.71
CA LEU A 64 0.26 13.50 13.02
C LEU A 64 -0.89 14.50 13.19
N TYR A 65 -1.84 14.23 14.08
CA TYR A 65 -3.01 15.07 14.31
C TYR A 65 -2.60 16.51 14.65
N ASN A 66 -1.64 16.65 15.57
CA ASN A 66 -1.16 17.96 16.02
C ASN A 66 -0.49 18.72 14.87
N THR A 67 0.40 18.07 14.13
CA THR A 67 1.05 18.64 12.94
C THR A 67 0.03 19.12 11.91
N GLY A 68 -0.95 18.29 11.56
CA GLY A 68 -2.00 18.69 10.61
C GLY A 68 -2.87 19.85 11.10
N LEU A 69 -3.10 19.93 12.40
CA LEU A 69 -3.90 21.01 12.99
C LEU A 69 -3.11 22.32 13.11
N GLN A 70 -1.84 22.25 13.49
CA GLN A 70 -0.95 23.41 13.58
C GLN A 70 -0.66 23.98 12.19
N TYR A 71 -0.31 23.12 11.22
CA TYR A 71 0.04 23.53 9.87
C TYR A 71 -1.12 23.26 8.91
N GLY A 72 -1.82 24.32 8.50
CA GLY A 72 -2.94 24.24 7.57
C GLY A 72 -4.31 24.10 8.22
N GLY A 73 -4.39 23.54 9.43
CA GLY A 73 -5.63 23.52 10.21
C GLY A 73 -6.70 22.55 9.70
N PRO A 74 -7.92 22.65 10.24
CA PRO A 74 -8.99 21.69 9.98
C PRO A 74 -9.34 21.52 8.50
N ALA A 75 -9.30 22.62 7.72
CA ALA A 75 -9.59 22.56 6.29
C ALA A 75 -8.61 21.64 5.55
N VAL A 76 -7.31 21.75 5.83
CA VAL A 76 -6.29 20.89 5.21
C VAL A 76 -6.42 19.45 5.67
N MET A 77 -6.74 19.22 6.94
CA MET A 77 -6.98 17.87 7.46
C MET A 77 -8.19 17.19 6.82
N VAL A 78 -9.19 17.94 6.32
CA VAL A 78 -10.34 17.39 5.61
C VAL A 78 -10.03 17.19 4.12
N TYR A 79 -9.56 18.24 3.43
CA TYR A 79 -9.31 18.18 1.98
C TYR A 79 -8.07 17.38 1.61
N GLY A 80 -7.12 17.24 2.53
CA GLY A 80 -5.88 16.50 2.35
C GLY A 80 -6.12 15.03 1.97
N TRP A 81 -7.16 14.39 2.51
CA TRP A 81 -7.51 13.01 2.17
C TRP A 81 -7.91 12.84 0.72
N PHE A 82 -8.71 13.76 0.18
CA PHE A 82 -9.15 13.69 -1.21
C PHE A 82 -7.98 13.91 -2.17
N ILE A 83 -7.11 14.88 -1.84
CA ILE A 83 -5.96 15.22 -2.68
C ILE A 83 -4.93 14.09 -2.63
N ALA A 84 -4.47 13.69 -1.43
CA ALA A 84 -3.50 12.62 -1.27
C ALA A 84 -4.06 11.28 -1.79
N GLY A 85 -5.33 10.98 -1.51
CA GLY A 85 -6.01 9.78 -2.01
C GLY A 85 -6.05 9.72 -3.52
N LEU A 86 -6.39 10.82 -4.20
CA LEU A 86 -6.42 10.89 -5.66
C LEU A 86 -5.04 10.56 -6.28
N PHE A 87 -3.97 11.17 -5.75
CA PHE A 87 -2.62 10.88 -6.23
C PHE A 87 -2.19 9.44 -5.96
N THR A 88 -2.49 8.91 -4.76
CA THR A 88 -2.23 7.51 -4.41
C THR A 88 -2.99 6.55 -5.32
N MET A 89 -4.22 6.87 -5.72
CA MET A 89 -5.01 6.04 -6.65
C MET A 89 -4.37 5.95 -8.04
N PHE A 90 -3.79 7.04 -8.57
CA PHE A 90 -3.05 6.98 -9.84
C PHE A 90 -1.83 6.07 -9.75
N VAL A 91 -1.04 6.19 -8.68
CA VAL A 91 0.13 5.32 -8.46
C VAL A 91 -0.29 3.87 -8.26
N GLY A 92 -1.33 3.62 -7.45
CA GLY A 92 -1.88 2.28 -7.21
C GLY A 92 -2.42 1.63 -8.49
N SER A 93 -3.04 2.41 -9.37
CA SER A 93 -3.54 1.91 -10.67
C SER A 93 -2.40 1.48 -11.60
N SER A 94 -1.33 2.28 -11.67
CA SER A 94 -0.12 1.93 -12.43
C SER A 94 0.56 0.67 -11.89
N MET A 95 0.67 0.57 -10.56
CA MET A 95 1.19 -0.62 -9.88
C MET A 95 0.36 -1.87 -10.18
N ALA A 96 -0.96 -1.76 -10.19
CA ALA A 96 -1.87 -2.86 -10.51
C ALA A 96 -1.68 -3.37 -11.95
N GLU A 97 -1.49 -2.47 -12.92
CA GLU A 97 -1.23 -2.82 -14.31
C GLU A 97 0.09 -3.60 -14.46
N ILE A 98 1.17 -3.10 -13.86
CA ILE A 98 2.49 -3.74 -13.87
C ILE A 98 2.42 -5.12 -13.22
N CYS A 99 1.74 -5.21 -12.08
CA CYS A 99 1.56 -6.43 -11.31
C CYS A 99 0.82 -7.52 -12.11
N SER A 100 -0.17 -7.13 -12.91
CA SER A 100 -0.89 -8.06 -13.79
C SER A 100 -0.01 -8.63 -14.92
N SER A 101 0.97 -7.84 -15.38
CA SER A 101 1.88 -8.22 -16.46
C SER A 101 3.06 -9.06 -15.97
N TYR A 102 3.55 -8.76 -14.76
CA TYR A 102 4.71 -9.38 -14.12
C TYR A 102 4.39 -9.84 -12.69
N PRO A 103 3.61 -10.93 -12.53
CA PRO A 103 3.21 -11.45 -11.21
C PRO A 103 4.35 -12.25 -10.54
N THR A 104 5.57 -11.70 -10.52
CA THR A 104 6.76 -12.32 -9.94
C THR A 104 6.97 -11.88 -8.49
N SER A 105 7.63 -12.73 -7.70
CA SER A 105 8.02 -12.41 -6.31
C SER A 105 9.15 -11.37 -6.22
N GLY A 106 9.66 -10.88 -7.35
CA GLY A 106 10.76 -9.91 -7.43
C GLY A 106 10.40 -8.47 -7.06
N GLY A 107 9.15 -8.23 -6.63
CA GLY A 107 8.69 -6.93 -6.11
C GLY A 107 8.98 -5.73 -7.03
N LEU A 108 9.01 -4.54 -6.41
CA LEU A 108 9.20 -3.25 -7.07
C LEU A 108 10.52 -3.14 -7.86
N TYR A 109 11.60 -3.77 -7.37
CA TYR A 109 12.92 -3.67 -8.00
C TYR A 109 13.02 -4.53 -9.27
N TYR A 110 12.31 -5.65 -9.35
CA TYR A 110 12.23 -6.44 -10.57
C TYR A 110 11.39 -5.72 -11.63
N TRP A 111 10.29 -5.09 -11.22
CA TRP A 111 9.45 -4.28 -12.12
C TRP A 111 10.23 -3.12 -12.73
N SER A 112 11.03 -2.40 -11.93
CA SER A 112 11.86 -1.32 -12.46
C SER A 112 12.96 -1.82 -13.40
N ALA A 113 13.55 -2.99 -13.14
CA ALA A 113 14.50 -3.62 -14.06
C ALA A 113 13.88 -3.95 -15.42
N MET A 114 12.67 -4.52 -15.43
CA MET A 114 11.97 -4.91 -16.66
C MET A 114 11.51 -3.71 -17.48
N LEU A 115 11.17 -2.60 -16.84
CA LEU A 115 10.67 -1.39 -17.52
C LEU A 115 11.78 -0.46 -18.02
N ALA A 116 12.95 -0.44 -17.35
CA ALA A 116 14.04 0.50 -17.68
C ALA A 116 14.86 0.11 -18.94
N GLY A 117 14.65 -1.09 -19.49
CA GLY A 117 15.40 -1.61 -20.64
C GLY A 117 16.81 -2.13 -20.28
N PRO A 118 17.47 -2.89 -21.19
CA PRO A 118 18.63 -3.72 -20.83
C PRO A 118 19.83 -2.96 -20.27
N SER A 119 20.05 -1.71 -20.70
CA SER A 119 21.21 -0.92 -20.27
C SER A 119 21.01 -0.23 -18.92
N TRP A 120 19.76 0.15 -18.58
CA TRP A 120 19.43 0.85 -17.35
C TRP A 120 18.86 -0.06 -16.26
N ALA A 121 18.48 -1.30 -16.61
CA ALA A 121 17.87 -2.25 -15.70
C ALA A 121 18.62 -2.43 -14.37
N PRO A 122 19.96 -2.62 -14.33
CA PRO A 122 20.66 -2.78 -13.06
C PRO A 122 20.60 -1.52 -12.19
N PHE A 123 20.74 -0.34 -12.80
CA PHE A 123 20.74 0.93 -12.07
C PHE A 123 19.34 1.28 -11.53
N ALA A 124 18.30 1.16 -12.36
CA ALA A 124 16.93 1.42 -11.95
C ALA A 124 16.48 0.47 -10.82
N SER A 125 16.84 -0.81 -10.92
CA SER A 125 16.58 -1.82 -9.87
C SER A 125 17.30 -1.48 -8.58
N TRP A 126 18.58 -1.11 -8.65
CA TRP A 126 19.38 -0.73 -7.48
C TRP A 126 18.79 0.48 -6.75
N ILE A 127 18.46 1.56 -7.48
CA ILE A 127 17.81 2.73 -6.90
C ILE A 127 16.48 2.34 -6.25
N THR A 128 15.63 1.61 -6.96
CA THR A 128 14.30 1.21 -6.44
C THR A 128 14.44 0.36 -5.18
N GLY A 129 15.37 -0.58 -5.15
CA GLY A 129 15.65 -1.43 -4.00
C GLY A 129 16.11 -0.63 -2.78
N TRP A 130 17.05 0.31 -2.96
CA TRP A 130 17.52 1.14 -1.85
C TRP A 130 16.45 2.07 -1.29
N PHE A 131 15.68 2.75 -2.16
CA PHE A 131 14.58 3.59 -1.71
C PHE A 131 13.50 2.79 -0.97
N ASN A 132 13.23 1.56 -1.42
CA ASN A 132 12.29 0.68 -0.73
C ASN A 132 12.81 0.26 0.65
N ILE A 133 14.07 -0.19 0.77
CA ILE A 133 14.67 -0.58 2.06
C ILE A 133 14.73 0.59 3.04
N VAL A 134 15.22 1.75 2.61
CA VAL A 134 15.31 2.94 3.45
C VAL A 134 13.92 3.41 3.87
N GLY A 135 12.94 3.37 2.95
CA GLY A 135 11.55 3.66 3.25
C GLY A 135 10.99 2.74 4.32
N GLN A 136 11.23 1.42 4.20
CA GLN A 136 10.75 0.45 5.18
C GLN A 136 11.38 0.67 6.56
N TRP A 137 12.69 0.93 6.62
CA TRP A 137 13.37 1.25 7.89
C TRP A 137 12.81 2.52 8.52
N ALA A 138 12.67 3.59 7.73
CA ALA A 138 12.15 4.87 8.22
C ALA A 138 10.71 4.74 8.75
N VAL A 139 9.85 4.01 8.04
CA VAL A 139 8.45 3.78 8.46
C VAL A 139 8.40 2.95 9.73
N THR A 140 9.14 1.84 9.81
CA THR A 140 9.18 1.00 11.02
C THR A 140 9.68 1.79 12.23
N THR A 141 10.79 2.52 12.10
CA THR A 141 11.30 3.37 13.18
C THR A 141 10.29 4.45 13.58
N SER A 142 9.63 5.10 12.62
CA SER A 142 8.63 6.14 12.87
C SER A 142 7.43 5.61 13.65
N VAL A 143 6.86 4.47 13.26
CA VAL A 143 5.69 3.87 13.94
C VAL A 143 6.05 3.44 15.36
N ASP A 144 7.20 2.78 15.55
CA ASP A 144 7.62 2.29 16.87
C ASP A 144 7.98 3.44 17.80
N PHE A 145 8.53 4.53 17.27
CA PHE A 145 8.77 5.75 18.04
C PHE A 145 7.46 6.43 18.45
N SER A 146 6.49 6.48 17.54
CA SER A 146 5.15 7.01 17.82
C SER A 146 4.44 6.20 18.91
N LEU A 147 4.59 4.87 18.90
CA LEU A 147 4.07 4.00 19.96
C LEU A 147 4.74 4.29 21.31
N ALA A 148 6.06 4.46 21.34
CA ALA A 148 6.77 4.85 22.56
C ALA A 148 6.28 6.20 23.12
N GLN A 149 6.00 7.18 22.25
CA GLN A 149 5.41 8.46 22.64
C GLN A 149 3.99 8.30 23.18
N LEU A 150 3.15 7.47 22.55
CA LEU A 150 1.80 7.20 23.02
C LEU A 150 1.80 6.52 24.40
N VAL A 151 2.69 5.54 24.61
CA VAL A 151 2.88 4.91 25.93
C VAL A 151 3.29 5.95 26.98
N GLN A 152 4.19 6.87 26.64
CA GLN A 152 4.56 7.96 27.53
C GLN A 152 3.37 8.87 27.87
N VAL A 153 2.53 9.22 26.89
CA VAL A 153 1.31 10.02 27.12
C VAL A 153 0.33 9.27 28.01
N ILE A 154 0.19 7.95 27.86
CA ILE A 154 -0.64 7.12 28.73
C ILE A 154 -0.12 7.17 30.16
N ILE A 155 1.19 6.96 30.37
CA ILE A 155 1.82 7.02 31.71
C ILE A 155 1.58 8.39 32.36
N LEU A 156 1.78 9.47 31.59
CA LEU A 156 1.53 10.83 32.05
C LEU A 156 0.08 11.00 32.53
N LEU A 157 -0.90 10.59 31.73
CA LEU A 157 -2.32 10.74 32.05
C LEU A 157 -2.73 9.88 33.25
N SER A 158 -2.20 8.65 33.34
CA SER A 158 -2.46 7.73 34.46
C SER A 158 -1.85 8.17 35.79
N THR A 159 -0.78 8.96 35.77
CA THR A 159 -0.06 9.42 36.98
C THR A 159 -0.53 10.79 37.48
N GLY A 160 -1.66 11.29 36.99
CA GLY A 160 -2.25 12.57 37.42
C GLY A 160 -2.25 13.67 36.35
N GLY A 161 -1.72 13.39 35.16
CA GLY A 161 -1.70 14.32 34.03
C GLY A 161 -0.81 15.54 34.27
N LYS A 162 -0.77 16.44 33.28
CA LYS A 162 0.09 17.64 33.32
C LYS A 162 -0.21 18.58 34.49
N ASN A 163 -1.45 18.56 34.99
CA ASN A 163 -1.92 19.44 36.06
C ASN A 163 -1.86 18.78 37.46
N GLY A 164 -1.63 17.47 37.54
CA GLY A 164 -1.58 16.71 38.80
C GLY A 164 -0.19 16.16 39.14
N GLY A 165 0.87 16.69 38.51
CA GLY A 165 2.24 16.22 38.75
C GLY A 165 2.59 14.89 38.07
N GLY A 166 1.88 14.54 37.00
CA GLY A 166 2.09 13.29 36.26
C GLY A 166 3.52 13.15 35.72
N TYR A 167 4.00 11.91 35.70
CA TYR A 167 5.36 11.56 35.33
C TYR A 167 5.60 11.77 33.82
N GLN A 168 6.50 12.70 33.50
CA GLN A 168 7.04 12.88 32.16
C GLN A 168 8.38 12.16 32.05
N ALA A 169 8.44 11.06 31.30
CA ALA A 169 9.70 10.37 31.08
C ALA A 169 10.67 11.26 30.30
N SER A 170 11.95 11.14 30.62
CA SER A 170 13.00 11.84 29.89
C SER A 170 13.12 11.30 28.46
N LYS A 171 13.71 12.11 27.57
CA LYS A 171 14.01 11.69 26.18
C LYS A 171 14.76 10.36 26.09
N TYR A 172 15.65 10.07 27.05
CA TYR A 172 16.42 8.82 27.09
C TYR A 172 15.56 7.62 27.45
N VAL A 173 14.57 7.80 28.34
CA VAL A 173 13.63 6.73 28.70
C VAL A 173 12.71 6.42 27.52
N VAL A 174 12.23 7.44 26.80
CA VAL A 174 11.42 7.23 25.58
C VAL A 174 12.22 6.49 24.50
N ILE A 175 13.49 6.82 24.31
CA ILE A 175 14.38 6.09 23.39
C ILE A 175 14.61 4.66 23.87
N GLY A 176 14.78 4.43 25.18
CA GLY A 176 14.89 3.09 25.76
C GLY A 176 13.64 2.24 25.52
N LEU A 177 12.44 2.81 25.74
CA LEU A 177 11.16 2.18 25.43
C LEU A 177 11.04 1.85 23.95
N HIS A 178 11.42 2.78 23.08
CA HIS A 178 11.44 2.58 21.63
C HIS A 178 12.35 1.41 21.23
N GLY A 179 13.57 1.33 21.78
CA GLY A 179 14.48 0.21 21.55
C GLY A 179 13.90 -1.13 22.02
N GLY A 180 13.20 -1.14 23.16
CA GLY A 180 12.49 -2.33 23.66
C GLY A 180 11.36 -2.79 22.74
N ILE A 181 10.57 -1.84 22.21
CA ILE A 181 9.50 -2.12 21.23
C ILE A 181 10.09 -2.71 19.95
N LEU A 182 11.17 -2.14 19.42
CA LEU A 182 11.86 -2.65 18.24
C LEU A 182 12.36 -4.08 18.45
N LEU A 183 12.96 -4.38 19.61
CA LEU A 183 13.41 -5.73 19.93
C LEU A 183 12.24 -6.71 20.01
N LEU A 184 11.12 -6.31 20.62
CA LEU A 184 9.90 -7.12 20.67
C LEU A 184 9.37 -7.40 19.26
N HIS A 185 9.27 -6.38 18.40
CA HIS A 185 8.84 -6.55 17.02
C HIS A 185 9.81 -7.43 16.22
N ALA A 186 11.13 -7.35 16.46
CA ALA A 186 12.11 -8.23 15.82
C ALA A 186 11.91 -9.71 16.22
N ILE A 187 11.61 -9.96 17.51
CA ILE A 187 11.28 -11.31 18.00
C ILE A 187 9.99 -11.81 17.34
N LEU A 188 8.94 -10.98 17.29
CA LEU A 188 7.67 -11.35 16.64
C LEU A 188 7.85 -11.63 15.14
N ASN A 189 8.71 -10.88 14.45
CA ASN A 189 9.05 -11.12 13.04
C ASN A 189 9.89 -12.40 12.83
N SER A 190 10.43 -12.99 13.89
CA SER A 190 11.13 -14.28 13.84
C SER A 190 10.19 -15.48 14.05
N LEU A 191 8.90 -15.24 14.35
CA LEU A 191 7.90 -16.28 14.52
C LEU A 191 7.35 -16.79 13.17
N PRO A 192 6.76 -17.99 13.11
CA PRO A 192 6.15 -18.53 11.89
C PRO A 192 5.06 -17.63 11.31
N ILE A 193 4.94 -17.61 9.98
CA ILE A 193 4.02 -16.77 9.20
C ILE A 193 2.55 -16.94 9.63
N SER A 194 2.15 -18.10 10.16
CA SER A 194 0.80 -18.35 10.65
C SER A 194 0.39 -17.44 11.82
N TRP A 195 1.32 -17.09 12.70
CA TRP A 195 1.10 -16.14 13.78
C TRP A 195 0.93 -14.72 13.23
N LEU A 196 1.80 -14.31 12.30
CA LEU A 196 1.71 -13.02 11.62
C LEU A 196 0.36 -12.83 10.90
N SER A 197 -0.11 -13.87 10.19
CA SER A 197 -1.41 -13.81 9.52
C SER A 197 -2.58 -13.66 10.51
N SER A 198 -2.51 -14.33 11.66
CA SER A 198 -3.53 -14.23 12.70
C SER A 198 -3.55 -12.83 13.35
N PHE A 199 -2.37 -12.29 13.68
CA PHE A 199 -2.23 -10.92 14.19
C PHE A 199 -2.70 -9.89 13.17
N GLY A 200 -2.41 -10.08 11.88
CA GLY A 200 -2.88 -9.19 10.81
C GLY A 200 -4.40 -9.13 10.71
N GLN A 201 -5.09 -10.28 10.83
CA GLN A 201 -6.55 -10.35 10.84
C GLN A 201 -7.15 -9.66 12.08
N LEU A 202 -6.57 -9.90 13.25
CA LEU A 202 -6.99 -9.22 14.49
C LEU A 202 -6.76 -7.71 14.40
N ALA A 203 -5.60 -7.28 13.88
CA ALA A 203 -5.26 -5.88 13.70
C ALA A 203 -6.21 -5.20 12.71
N ALA A 204 -6.59 -5.87 11.61
CA ALA A 204 -7.60 -5.36 10.68
C ALA A 204 -8.95 -5.16 11.38
N ALA A 205 -9.43 -6.17 12.11
CA ALA A 205 -10.68 -6.09 12.86
C ALA A 205 -10.64 -4.98 13.93
N TRP A 206 -9.53 -4.85 14.65
CA TRP A 206 -9.30 -3.82 15.66
C TRP A 206 -9.28 -2.42 15.05
N ASN A 207 -8.65 -2.24 13.89
CA ASN A 207 -8.63 -0.96 13.18
C ASN A 207 -10.04 -0.55 12.75
N VAL A 208 -10.80 -1.47 12.14
CA VAL A 208 -12.18 -1.19 11.74
C VAL A 208 -13.03 -0.83 12.97
N ALA A 209 -13.00 -1.66 14.01
CA ALA A 209 -13.75 -1.42 15.24
C ALA A 209 -13.36 -0.09 15.90
N GLY A 210 -12.05 0.18 16.02
CA GLY A 210 -11.52 1.39 16.65
C GLY A 210 -11.93 2.67 15.92
N VAL A 211 -11.96 2.66 14.57
CA VAL A 211 -12.47 3.80 13.78
C VAL A 211 -13.93 4.08 14.11
N PHE A 212 -14.79 3.06 14.10
CA PHE A 212 -16.21 3.23 14.42
C PHE A 212 -16.42 3.69 15.87
N VAL A 213 -15.67 3.11 16.81
CA VAL A 213 -15.72 3.50 18.22
C VAL A 213 -15.35 4.97 18.37
N LEU A 214 -14.23 5.44 17.81
CA LEU A 214 -13.84 6.85 17.91
C LEU A 214 -14.80 7.79 17.19
N MET A 215 -15.32 7.40 16.02
CA MET A 215 -16.28 8.19 15.25
C MET A 215 -17.59 8.42 16.02
N ILE A 216 -18.01 7.47 16.85
CA ILE A 216 -19.23 7.58 17.66
C ILE A 216 -18.93 8.20 19.03
N LEU A 217 -17.89 7.73 19.71
CA LEU A 217 -17.59 8.10 21.09
C LEU A 217 -17.16 9.57 21.22
N ILE A 218 -16.31 10.07 20.31
CA ILE A 218 -15.79 11.44 20.40
C ILE A 218 -16.94 12.46 20.34
N PRO A 219 -17.86 12.45 19.35
CA PRO A 219 -18.98 13.40 19.31
C PRO A 219 -20.00 13.24 20.44
N LEU A 220 -20.09 12.06 21.06
CA LEU A 220 -20.96 11.80 22.21
C LEU A 220 -20.40 12.38 23.51
N VAL A 221 -19.08 12.28 23.72
CA VAL A 221 -18.42 12.73 24.96
C VAL A 221 -18.00 14.20 24.89
N ALA A 222 -17.80 14.75 23.69
CA ALA A 222 -17.38 16.13 23.49
C ALA A 222 -18.42 17.13 24.05
N LYS A 223 -18.00 17.90 25.06
CA LYS A 223 -18.80 18.97 25.68
C LYS A 223 -18.95 20.19 24.76
N GLU A 224 -17.96 20.44 23.92
CA GLU A 224 -17.94 21.53 22.94
C GLU A 224 -17.66 20.96 21.55
N LYS A 225 -18.38 21.48 20.55
CA LYS A 225 -18.27 21.02 19.16
C LYS A 225 -17.86 22.20 18.29
N ALA A 226 -16.84 22.01 17.48
CA ALA A 226 -16.45 23.01 16.49
C ALA A 226 -17.57 23.20 15.46
N SER A 227 -17.76 24.44 14.99
CA SER A 227 -18.73 24.73 13.95
C SER A 227 -18.32 24.09 12.62
N ALA A 228 -19.29 23.67 11.80
CA ALA A 228 -19.00 23.14 10.45
C ALA A 228 -18.20 24.14 9.61
N LYS A 229 -18.51 25.44 9.73
CA LYS A 229 -17.74 26.50 9.08
C LYS A 229 -16.27 26.47 9.49
N PHE A 230 -15.98 26.32 10.78
CA PHE A 230 -14.60 26.20 11.25
C PHE A 230 -13.91 24.96 10.66
N VAL A 231 -14.57 23.80 10.71
CA VAL A 231 -13.98 22.53 10.22
C VAL A 231 -13.66 22.59 8.72
N PHE A 232 -14.54 23.14 7.89
CA PHE A 232 -14.37 23.14 6.44
C PHE A 232 -13.62 24.35 5.87
N THR A 233 -13.54 25.48 6.60
CA THR A 233 -12.98 26.72 6.03
C THR A 233 -11.80 27.30 6.80
N HIS A 234 -11.58 26.86 8.04
CA HIS A 234 -10.51 27.42 8.85
C HIS A 234 -9.16 26.85 8.42
N PHE A 235 -8.29 27.76 7.95
CA PHE A 235 -6.89 27.47 7.67
C PHE A 235 -6.05 28.13 8.76
N ASN A 236 -5.27 27.34 9.50
CA ASN A 236 -4.41 27.89 10.53
C ASN A 236 -3.13 28.47 9.90
N THR A 237 -2.93 29.78 10.06
CA THR A 237 -1.71 30.50 9.63
C THR A 237 -0.76 30.78 10.78
N ASP A 238 -1.22 30.62 12.03
CA ASP A 238 -0.40 30.82 13.21
C ASP A 238 0.10 29.47 13.72
N ASN A 239 1.31 29.13 13.29
CA ASN A 239 1.97 27.87 13.61
C ASN A 239 2.96 27.98 14.78
N GLY A 240 3.21 29.18 15.32
CA GLY A 240 4.21 29.38 16.38
C GLY A 240 5.68 29.28 15.93
N ASP A 241 5.96 28.88 14.68
CA ASP A 241 7.32 28.64 14.14
C ASP A 241 7.76 29.67 13.10
N GLY A 242 6.95 30.71 12.87
CA GLY A 242 7.27 31.81 11.95
C GLY A 242 7.19 31.44 10.46
N ILE A 243 6.59 30.30 10.12
CA ILE A 243 6.36 29.91 8.72
C ILE A 243 5.18 30.73 8.17
N ASN A 244 5.47 31.64 7.23
CA ASN A 244 4.44 32.52 6.66
C ASN A 244 3.85 32.03 5.33
N SER A 245 4.48 31.04 4.67
CA SER A 245 4.01 30.54 3.37
C SER A 245 2.81 29.60 3.53
N ARG A 246 1.64 30.04 3.05
CA ARG A 246 0.41 29.22 3.06
C ARG A 246 0.55 27.93 2.26
N VAL A 247 1.28 27.95 1.15
CA VAL A 247 1.53 26.75 0.34
C VAL A 247 2.38 25.75 1.11
N TYR A 248 3.42 26.22 1.79
CA TYR A 248 4.29 25.34 2.57
C TYR A 248 3.55 24.76 3.78
N MET A 249 2.75 25.56 4.50
CA MET A 249 1.89 25.06 5.57
C MET A 249 0.87 24.03 5.07
N PHE A 250 0.29 24.26 3.90
CA PHE A 250 -0.61 23.30 3.25
C PHE A 250 0.10 21.96 2.96
N LEU A 251 1.31 22.00 2.41
CA LEU A 251 2.10 20.80 2.13
C LEU A 251 2.48 20.04 3.41
N ILE A 252 2.83 20.74 4.49
CA ILE A 252 3.11 20.11 5.79
C ILE A 252 1.84 19.46 6.36
N GLY A 253 0.70 20.17 6.31
CA GLY A 253 -0.57 19.61 6.78
C GLY A 253 -1.01 18.37 5.98
N LEU A 254 -0.70 18.34 4.68
CA LEU A 254 -0.97 17.20 3.80
C LEU A 254 -0.19 15.94 4.19
N LEU A 255 0.93 16.06 4.90
CA LEU A 255 1.74 14.92 5.38
C LEU A 255 0.93 14.00 6.29
N MET A 256 -0.05 14.52 7.05
CA MET A 256 -0.91 13.69 7.90
C MET A 256 -1.71 12.67 7.08
N SER A 257 -2.36 13.13 6.00
CA SER A 257 -3.09 12.24 5.09
C SER A 257 -2.14 11.33 4.31
N GLN A 258 -1.01 11.85 3.83
CA GLN A 258 -0.04 11.06 3.05
C GLN A 258 0.65 9.97 3.88
N TYR A 259 1.04 10.26 5.12
CA TYR A 259 1.61 9.28 6.03
C TYR A 259 0.62 8.17 6.34
N THR A 260 -0.65 8.52 6.54
CA THR A 260 -1.70 7.51 6.80
C THR A 260 -1.95 6.59 5.62
N LEU A 261 -1.88 7.11 4.40
CA LEU A 261 -2.07 6.33 3.18
C LEU A 261 -0.82 5.53 2.77
N THR A 262 0.29 5.64 3.49
CA THR A 262 1.53 4.92 3.16
C THR A 262 1.37 3.41 3.43
N GLY A 263 2.10 2.57 2.67
CA GLY A 263 2.10 1.12 2.84
C GLY A 263 1.12 0.36 1.93
N TYR A 264 0.47 1.03 0.99
CA TYR A 264 -0.39 0.36 -0.01
C TYR A 264 0.37 -0.58 -0.95
N ASP A 265 1.69 -0.39 -1.10
CA ASP A 265 2.58 -1.27 -1.85
C ASP A 265 2.83 -2.62 -1.15
N ALA A 266 2.44 -2.77 0.13
CA ALA A 266 2.45 -4.06 0.82
C ALA A 266 1.70 -5.15 0.03
N SER A 267 0.60 -4.76 -0.62
CA SER A 267 -0.17 -5.65 -1.49
C SER A 267 0.63 -6.17 -2.69
N ALA A 268 1.54 -5.35 -3.24
CA ALA A 268 2.44 -5.72 -4.32
C ALA A 268 3.50 -6.73 -3.86
N HIS A 269 4.02 -6.59 -2.64
CA HIS A 269 4.98 -7.54 -2.07
C HIS A 269 4.37 -8.91 -1.79
N MET A 270 3.06 -8.96 -1.51
CA MET A 270 2.33 -10.21 -1.25
C MET A 270 1.63 -10.81 -2.48
N VAL A 271 1.80 -10.19 -3.66
CA VAL A 271 1.02 -10.55 -4.85
C VAL A 271 1.25 -11.99 -5.31
N TRP A 272 2.48 -12.47 -5.16
CA TRP A 272 2.86 -13.79 -5.59
C TRP A 272 2.20 -14.89 -4.72
N SER A 273 1.89 -14.56 -3.45
CA SER A 273 1.16 -15.43 -2.52
C SER A 273 -0.37 -15.38 -2.70
N SER A 274 -0.88 -14.44 -3.50
CA SER A 274 -2.32 -14.20 -3.72
C SER A 274 -2.78 -14.63 -5.11
N VAL A 275 -4.03 -15.06 -5.22
CA VAL A 275 -4.76 -15.25 -6.48
C VAL A 275 -5.29 -13.87 -6.90
N VAL A 276 -4.67 -13.19 -7.85
CA VAL A 276 -4.96 -11.79 -8.27
C VAL A 276 -6.28 -11.65 -9.04
N ASN A 277 -7.26 -12.52 -8.80
CA ASN A 277 -8.33 -12.80 -9.75
C ASN A 277 -9.61 -11.95 -9.54
N THR A 278 -9.62 -10.94 -8.64
CA THR A 278 -10.88 -10.22 -8.33
C THR A 278 -11.07 -8.89 -9.08
N PHE A 279 -10.04 -8.06 -9.26
CA PHE A 279 -10.23 -6.74 -9.92
C PHE A 279 -10.27 -6.80 -11.44
N LEU A 280 -9.49 -7.70 -12.06
CA LEU A 280 -9.53 -7.92 -13.52
C LEU A 280 -10.78 -8.68 -13.97
N ARG A 281 -11.43 -9.47 -13.10
CA ARG A 281 -12.69 -10.13 -13.47
C ARG A 281 -13.80 -9.13 -13.74
N LEU A 282 -13.96 -8.04 -13.00
CA LEU A 282 -15.03 -7.08 -13.32
C LEU A 282 -14.74 -6.29 -14.61
N TYR A 283 -13.49 -5.90 -14.83
CA TYR A 283 -13.09 -5.13 -16.02
C TYR A 283 -13.07 -5.97 -17.31
N LEU A 284 -12.60 -7.22 -17.22
CA LEU A 284 -12.63 -8.16 -18.34
C LEU A 284 -14.01 -8.77 -18.55
N TYR A 285 -14.84 -8.97 -17.51
CA TYR A 285 -16.20 -9.52 -17.68
C TYR A 285 -17.17 -8.48 -18.25
N GLN A 286 -16.99 -7.18 -17.98
CA GLN A 286 -17.71 -6.12 -18.70
C GLN A 286 -17.32 -6.10 -20.19
N ASN A 287 -16.03 -6.20 -20.52
CA ASN A 287 -15.57 -6.23 -21.92
C ASN A 287 -15.85 -7.58 -22.64
N TYR A 288 -15.94 -8.69 -21.90
CA TYR A 288 -16.19 -10.02 -22.46
C TYR A 288 -17.67 -10.23 -22.81
N ASN A 289 -18.60 -9.61 -22.07
CA ASN A 289 -20.03 -9.73 -22.36
C ASN A 289 -20.52 -8.81 -23.48
N GLU A 290 -19.77 -7.79 -23.89
CA GLU A 290 -20.13 -6.98 -25.06
C GLU A 290 -19.72 -7.63 -26.39
N HIS A 291 -18.84 -8.63 -26.39
CA HIS A 291 -18.35 -9.31 -27.59
C HIS A 291 -18.43 -10.84 -27.46
N ILE A 292 -19.66 -11.36 -27.33
CA ILE A 292 -19.90 -12.77 -27.63
C ILE A 292 -19.75 -12.98 -29.14
N GLY A 293 -18.71 -13.72 -29.54
CA GLY A 293 -18.80 -14.51 -30.77
C GLY A 293 -17.62 -14.55 -31.71
N HIS A 294 -16.35 -14.57 -31.28
CA HIS A 294 -15.32 -15.35 -32.01
C HIS A 294 -13.98 -15.40 -31.27
N LYS A 295 -13.42 -16.61 -31.13
CA LYS A 295 -12.05 -16.81 -30.62
C LYS A 295 -11.03 -16.31 -31.64
N ARG A 296 -10.29 -15.22 -31.32
CA ARG A 296 -8.91 -14.94 -31.77
C ARG A 296 -8.37 -13.72 -31.02
N THR A 297 -7.37 -13.92 -30.16
CA THR A 297 -6.68 -12.82 -29.48
C THR A 297 -5.57 -12.29 -30.39
N GLU A 298 -5.86 -11.20 -31.10
CA GLU A 298 -4.86 -10.41 -31.83
C GLU A 298 -4.76 -9.03 -31.17
N PHE A 299 -3.54 -8.62 -30.78
CA PHE A 299 -3.30 -7.29 -30.22
C PHE A 299 -3.26 -6.25 -31.34
N ILE A 300 -4.17 -5.28 -31.28
CA ILE A 300 -4.24 -4.14 -32.20
C ILE A 300 -3.56 -2.95 -31.54
N ILE A 301 -2.44 -2.49 -32.11
CA ILE A 301 -1.84 -1.20 -31.73
C ILE A 301 -2.38 -0.16 -32.71
N ILE A 302 -3.21 0.76 -32.21
CA ILE A 302 -3.72 1.90 -32.99
C ILE A 302 -2.74 3.05 -32.82
N THR A 303 -2.08 3.46 -33.91
CA THR A 303 -1.24 4.66 -33.93
C THR A 303 -1.90 5.73 -34.78
N PHE A 304 -2.01 6.94 -34.25
CA PHE A 304 -2.61 8.09 -34.94
C PHE A 304 -1.52 8.88 -35.67
N SER A 305 -1.69 9.10 -36.98
CA SER A 305 -0.85 10.00 -37.77
C SER A 305 -1.33 11.45 -37.63
N SER A 306 -0.43 12.42 -37.74
CA SER A 306 -0.67 13.87 -37.50
C SER A 306 -1.75 14.51 -38.38
N ASN A 307 -2.28 13.79 -39.37
CA ASN A 307 -3.38 14.23 -40.24
C ASN A 307 -4.71 13.51 -39.96
N GLY A 308 -4.86 12.86 -38.80
CA GLY A 308 -6.15 12.31 -38.33
C GLY A 308 -6.64 11.06 -39.06
N ARG A 309 -5.82 10.42 -39.91
CA ARG A 309 -6.14 9.11 -40.50
C ARG A 309 -5.57 7.96 -39.66
N VAL A 310 -6.43 6.99 -39.37
CA VAL A 310 -6.07 5.74 -38.66
C VAL A 310 -5.25 4.86 -39.60
N ILE A 311 -4.01 4.54 -39.22
CA ILE A 311 -3.17 3.58 -39.92
C ILE A 311 -3.04 2.35 -39.02
N THR A 312 -3.82 1.31 -39.32
CA THR A 312 -3.72 0.03 -38.61
C THR A 312 -2.49 -0.71 -39.11
N THR A 313 -1.45 -0.83 -38.27
CA THR A 313 -0.25 -1.61 -38.62
C THR A 313 -0.17 -2.86 -37.75
N TYR A 314 -0.17 -4.03 -38.40
CA TYR A 314 -0.06 -5.32 -37.74
C TYR A 314 1.41 -5.62 -37.42
N LYS A 315 1.81 -5.61 -36.13
CA LYS A 315 3.17 -6.01 -35.73
C LYS A 315 3.16 -7.40 -35.07
N LYS A 316 3.65 -8.38 -35.81
CA LYS A 316 3.91 -9.74 -35.31
C LYS A 316 5.18 -9.71 -34.45
N LEU A 317 5.03 -9.70 -33.12
CA LEU A 317 6.17 -9.85 -32.21
C LEU A 317 6.61 -11.32 -32.24
N SER A 318 7.72 -11.59 -32.94
CA SER A 318 8.46 -12.85 -32.83
C SER A 318 9.28 -12.81 -31.54
N PRO A 319 9.34 -13.92 -30.78
CA PRO A 319 10.28 -14.05 -29.68
C PRO A 319 11.67 -14.23 -30.29
N ARG A 320 12.60 -13.31 -30.04
CA ARG A 320 14.03 -13.58 -30.22
C ARG A 320 14.66 -13.71 -28.86
N CYS A 321 15.00 -14.96 -28.53
CA CYS A 321 16.05 -15.31 -27.60
C CYS A 321 17.36 -14.67 -28.06
N THR A 322 18.03 -13.96 -27.15
CA THR A 322 19.46 -14.02 -26.82
C THR A 322 19.67 -13.11 -25.63
#